data_AF-R9IQ00-F1
#
_entry.id   AF-R9IQ00-F1
#
_cell.length_a   1.000
_cell.length_b   1.000
_cell.length_c   1.000
_cell.angle_alpha   90.00
_cell.angle_beta   90.00
_cell.angle_gamma   90.00
#
_symmetry.space_group_name_H-M   'P 1'
#
loop_
_entity.id
_entity.type
_entity.pdbx_description
1 polymer ?
#
loop_
_entity_poly.entity_id
_entity_poly.type
_entity_poly.pdbx_seq_one_letter_code
_entity_poly.pdbx_strand_id
1 'polypeptide(L)'
;MNRYKIMLVDDEPDILDLLEKALNIEGFYNITKIDNGISAVITCKEIHLDIIILDVMLPDIDGYEVCKKIREFSHCPILFLSSKNDELMIDTDGCRVMKNNKEIGLTAREFEILRYLAENLGRVISRECLQVYR
;
A
#
# COMPACT_ATOMS: atom_id res chain seq x y z
N MET A 1 -17.23 -22.25 -7.99
CA MET A 1 -16.03 -22.15 -7.14
C MET A 1 -15.19 -21.00 -7.67
N ASN A 2 -14.87 -20.03 -6.82
CA ASN A 2 -14.20 -18.82 -7.24
C ASN A 2 -12.76 -19.14 -7.67
N ARG A 3 -12.33 -18.67 -8.85
CA ARG A 3 -11.08 -19.06 -9.50
C ARG A 3 -9.90 -18.15 -9.15
N TYR A 4 -10.16 -17.02 -8.49
CA TYR A 4 -9.14 -16.01 -8.18
C TYR A 4 -8.10 -16.53 -7.19
N LYS A 5 -6.82 -16.42 -7.56
CA LYS A 5 -5.66 -16.71 -6.75
C LYS A 5 -5.20 -15.44 -6.03
N ILE A 6 -5.33 -15.46 -4.71
CA ILE A 6 -4.99 -14.33 -3.84
C ILE A 6 -3.68 -14.66 -3.11
N MET A 7 -2.76 -13.71 -3.04
CA MET A 7 -1.60 -13.79 -2.14
C MET A 7 -1.78 -12.80 -0.99
N LEU A 8 -1.63 -13.26 0.24
CA LEU A 8 -1.57 -12.44 1.44
C LEU A 8 -0.11 -12.38 1.92
N VAL A 9 0.39 -11.18 2.18
CA VAL A 9 1.77 -10.94 2.61
C VAL A 9 1.76 -10.07 3.85
N ASP A 10 2.13 -10.64 4.99
CA ASP A 10 2.16 -10.00 6.31
C ASP A 10 2.98 -10.89 7.25
N ASP A 11 3.86 -10.35 8.08
CA ASP A 11 4.67 -11.15 9.01
C ASP A 11 3.93 -11.56 10.29
N GLU A 12 2.74 -11.00 10.52
CA GLU A 12 1.87 -11.36 11.63
C GLU A 12 0.91 -12.50 11.24
N PRO A 13 1.10 -13.74 11.73
CA PRO A 13 0.28 -14.89 11.34
C PRO A 13 -1.20 -14.72 11.72
N ASP A 14 -1.48 -14.01 12.81
CA ASP A 14 -2.85 -13.71 13.25
C ASP A 14 -3.60 -12.83 12.24
N ILE A 15 -2.91 -11.88 11.60
CA ILE A 15 -3.47 -11.02 10.54
C ILE A 15 -3.75 -11.84 9.28
N LEU A 16 -2.80 -12.68 8.87
CA LEU A 16 -2.98 -13.57 7.73
C LEU A 16 -4.19 -14.50 7.91
N ASP A 17 -4.35 -15.10 9.09
CA ASP A 17 -5.46 -15.98 9.42
C ASP A 17 -6.80 -15.23 9.49
N LEU A 18 -6.81 -13.99 9.99
CA LEU A 18 -7.99 -13.13 9.99
C LEU A 18 -8.45 -12.81 8.57
N LEU A 19 -7.52 -12.39 7.71
CA LEU A 19 -7.79 -12.05 6.31
C LEU A 19 -8.25 -13.26 5.51
N GLU A 20 -7.61 -14.42 5.70
CA GLU A 20 -8.02 -15.67 5.07
C GLU A 20 -9.46 -16.04 5.46
N LYS A 21 -9.81 -15.98 6.75
CA LYS A 21 -11.18 -16.23 7.21
C LYS A 21 -12.18 -15.26 6.59
N ALA A 22 -11.86 -13.97 6.54
CA ALA A 22 -12.73 -12.96 5.94
C ALA A 22 -12.95 -13.23 4.43
N LEU A 23 -11.89 -13.53 3.68
CA LEU A 23 -11.97 -13.84 2.26
C LEU A 23 -12.73 -15.15 1.97
N ASN A 24 -12.54 -16.16 2.82
CA ASN A 24 -13.26 -17.43 2.73
C ASN A 24 -14.78 -17.27 2.91
N ILE A 25 -15.22 -16.37 3.80
CA ILE A 25 -16.64 -16.04 3.99
C ILE A 25 -17.23 -15.46 2.70
N GLU A 26 -16.47 -14.61 2.00
CA GLU A 26 -16.83 -14.02 0.71
C GLU A 26 -16.63 -14.98 -0.49
N GLY A 27 -16.28 -16.24 -0.23
CA GLY A 27 -16.19 -17.29 -1.24
C GLY A 27 -14.85 -17.35 -2.00
N PHE A 28 -13.81 -16.67 -1.53
CA PHE A 28 -12.45 -16.76 -2.06
C PHE A 28 -11.65 -17.79 -1.27
N TYR A 29 -11.33 -18.93 -1.90
CA TYR A 29 -10.69 -20.07 -1.21
C TYR A 29 -9.26 -20.37 -1.68
N ASN A 30 -8.81 -19.75 -2.78
CA ASN A 30 -7.50 -20.02 -3.35
C ASN A 30 -6.49 -18.96 -2.87
N ILE A 31 -6.03 -19.13 -1.64
CA ILE A 31 -5.23 -18.16 -0.90
C ILE A 31 -3.83 -18.73 -0.67
N THR A 32 -2.81 -17.94 -0.98
CA THR A 32 -1.39 -18.22 -0.68
C THR A 32 -0.94 -17.23 0.39
N LYS A 33 -0.49 -17.72 1.55
CA LYS A 33 0.01 -16.89 2.66
C LYS A 33 1.54 -16.85 2.63
N ILE A 34 2.11 -15.67 2.77
CA ILE A 34 3.55 -15.41 2.76
C ILE A 34 3.89 -14.46 3.92
N ASP A 35 4.99 -14.69 4.61
CA ASP A 35 5.38 -13.97 5.84
C ASP A 35 6.53 -12.97 5.66
N ASN A 36 7.04 -12.79 4.42
CA ASN A 36 8.13 -11.87 4.13
C ASN A 36 8.14 -11.40 2.67
N GLY A 37 8.81 -10.27 2.43
CA GLY A 37 8.79 -9.59 1.14
C GLY A 37 9.58 -10.31 0.05
N ILE A 38 10.73 -10.91 0.37
CA ILE A 38 11.56 -11.65 -0.60
C ILE A 38 10.79 -12.86 -1.13
N SER A 39 10.19 -13.65 -0.24
CA SER A 39 9.35 -14.79 -0.61
C SER A 39 8.15 -14.36 -1.44
N ALA A 40 7.56 -13.20 -1.18
CA ALA A 40 6.44 -12.68 -1.96
C ALA A 40 6.85 -12.39 -3.41
N VAL A 41 8.01 -11.77 -3.63
CA VAL A 41 8.54 -11.51 -4.98
C VAL A 41 8.84 -12.82 -5.72
N ILE A 42 9.46 -13.80 -5.05
CA ILE A 42 9.80 -15.10 -5.65
C ILE A 42 8.52 -15.84 -6.03
N THR A 43 7.59 -15.97 -5.10
CA THR A 43 6.31 -16.65 -5.30
C THR A 43 5.51 -16.01 -6.45
N CYS A 44 5.46 -14.68 -6.52
CA CYS A 44 4.77 -13.98 -7.59
C CYS A 44 5.35 -14.27 -9.00
N LYS A 45 6.60 -14.71 -9.11
CA LYS A 45 7.18 -15.13 -10.40
C LYS A 45 6.76 -16.55 -10.80
N GLU A 46 6.49 -17.40 -9.82
CA GLU A 46 6.17 -18.82 -10.02
C GLU A 46 4.69 -19.05 -10.28
N ILE A 47 3.83 -18.22 -9.71
CA ILE A 47 2.38 -18.32 -9.84
C ILE A 47 1.75 -17.05 -10.40
N HIS A 48 0.81 -17.24 -11.33
CA HIS A 48 -0.07 -16.17 -11.78
C HIS A 48 -1.10 -15.86 -10.69
N LEU A 49 -0.96 -14.69 -10.07
CA LEU A 49 -1.84 -14.16 -9.03
C LEU A 49 -2.82 -13.14 -9.62
N ASP A 50 -4.05 -13.18 -9.15
CA ASP A 50 -5.10 -12.24 -9.56
C ASP A 50 -5.08 -10.96 -8.71
N ILE A 51 -4.66 -11.07 -7.44
CA ILE A 51 -4.46 -9.93 -6.54
C ILE A 51 -3.48 -10.30 -5.42
N ILE A 52 -2.74 -9.29 -4.95
CA ILE A 52 -1.85 -9.39 -3.79
C ILE A 52 -2.36 -8.41 -2.74
N ILE A 53 -2.49 -8.88 -1.50
CA ILE A 53 -2.70 -8.04 -0.32
C ILE A 53 -1.37 -8.02 0.44
N LEU A 54 -0.80 -6.83 0.62
CA LEU A 54 0.60 -6.65 0.99
C LEU A 54 0.74 -5.66 2.14
N ASP A 55 1.25 -6.09 3.28
CA ASP A 55 1.67 -5.17 4.33
C ASP A 55 2.90 -4.35 3.91
N VAL A 56 2.93 -3.12 4.41
CA VAL A 56 4.03 -2.17 4.14
C VAL A 56 5.24 -2.48 5.02
N MET A 57 5.03 -2.91 6.26
CA MET A 57 6.04 -3.05 7.29
C MET A 57 6.49 -4.51 7.45
N LEU A 58 7.18 -5.03 6.44
CA LEU A 58 7.72 -6.39 6.47
C LEU A 58 9.14 -6.43 7.09
N PRO A 59 9.55 -7.57 7.66
CA PRO A 59 10.80 -7.70 8.43
C PRO A 59 12.08 -7.62 7.57
N ASP A 60 12.00 -7.97 6.29
CA ASP A 60 13.16 -8.11 5.40
C ASP A 60 13.33 -6.96 4.40
N ILE A 61 12.25 -6.58 3.70
CA ILE A 61 12.22 -5.45 2.77
C ILE A 61 10.87 -4.73 2.85
N ASP A 62 10.88 -3.41 2.77
CA ASP A 62 9.67 -2.58 2.77
C ASP A 62 8.69 -3.04 1.67
N GLY A 63 7.38 -3.08 1.99
CA GLY A 63 6.32 -3.48 1.05
C GLY A 63 6.27 -2.61 -0.22
N TYR A 64 6.69 -1.35 -0.17
CA TYR A 64 6.86 -0.53 -1.38
C TYR A 64 7.98 -1.06 -2.29
N GLU A 65 9.09 -1.54 -1.70
CA GLU A 65 10.20 -2.16 -2.44
C GLU A 65 9.76 -3.49 -3.05
N VAL A 66 8.97 -4.29 -2.32
CA VAL A 66 8.31 -5.52 -2.86
C VAL A 66 7.45 -5.17 -4.07
N CYS A 67 6.57 -4.18 -3.94
CA CYS A 67 5.71 -3.72 -5.03
C CYS A 67 6.53 -3.29 -6.25
N LYS A 68 7.57 -2.48 -6.04
CA LYS A 68 8.47 -2.03 -7.11
C LYS A 68 9.08 -3.22 -7.86
N LYS A 69 9.61 -4.21 -7.14
CA LYS A 69 10.20 -5.42 -7.74
C LYS A 69 9.17 -6.25 -8.50
N ILE A 70 7.96 -6.42 -7.96
CA ILE A 70 6.87 -7.14 -8.65
C ILE A 70 6.45 -6.42 -9.93
N ARG A 71 6.41 -5.08 -9.91
CA ARG A 71 6.03 -4.25 -11.06
C ARG A 71 7.01 -4.33 -12.24
N GLU A 72 8.24 -4.81 -12.02
CA GLU A 72 9.19 -5.07 -13.11
C GLU A 72 8.72 -6.19 -14.06
N PHE A 73 7.86 -7.10 -13.58
CA PHE A 73 7.43 -8.26 -14.36
C PHE A 73 5.93 -8.57 -14.29
N SER A 74 5.16 -7.90 -13.41
CA SER A 74 3.74 -8.17 -13.21
C SER A 74 2.92 -6.91 -12.97
N HIS A 75 1.77 -6.84 -13.66
CA HIS A 75 0.74 -5.82 -13.45
C HIS A 75 -0.37 -6.28 -12.49
N CYS A 76 -0.20 -7.42 -11.81
CA CYS A 76 -1.14 -7.92 -10.81
C CYS A 76 -1.52 -6.82 -9.81
N PRO A 77 -2.80 -6.52 -9.58
CA PRO A 77 -3.25 -5.57 -8.58
C PRO A 77 -2.63 -5.84 -7.20
N ILE A 78 -2.12 -4.80 -6.54
CA ILE A 78 -1.56 -4.87 -5.18
C ILE A 78 -2.39 -3.93 -4.30
N LEU A 79 -3.00 -4.48 -3.26
CA LEU A 79 -3.70 -3.74 -2.20
C LEU A 79 -2.77 -3.68 -0.98
N PHE A 80 -2.36 -2.47 -0.60
CA PHE A 80 -1.54 -2.29 0.59
C PHE A 80 -2.37 -2.42 1.86
N LEU A 81 -1.87 -3.18 2.82
CA LEU A 81 -2.25 -3.08 4.22
C LEU A 81 -1.36 -2.03 4.85
N SER A 82 -1.98 -1.07 5.53
CA SER A 82 -1.26 -0.05 6.28
C SER A 82 -1.94 0.04 7.62
N SER A 83 -1.14 -0.06 8.69
CA SER A 83 -1.64 0.25 10.02
C SER A 83 -2.03 1.73 10.07
N LYS A 84 -3.14 2.01 10.73
CA LYS A 84 -3.73 3.35 10.88
C LYS A 84 -2.80 4.36 11.58
N ASN A 85 -1.65 3.90 12.07
CA ASN A 85 -0.70 4.68 12.86
C ASN A 85 0.30 5.48 12.02
N ASP A 86 0.28 5.34 10.69
CA ASP A 86 0.98 6.27 9.79
C ASP A 86 0.19 7.60 9.70
N GLU A 87 0.14 8.33 10.82
CA GLU A 87 -0.54 9.62 10.92
C GLU A 87 0.28 10.70 10.20
N LEU A 88 -0.23 11.08 9.03
CA LEU A 88 0.14 12.30 8.34
C LEU A 88 -0.70 13.45 8.88
N MET A 89 -0.08 14.36 9.62
CA MET A 89 -0.71 15.59 10.07
C MET A 89 -0.20 16.76 9.24
N ILE A 90 -1.12 17.60 8.77
CA ILE A 90 -0.81 18.82 8.02
C ILE A 90 -1.30 20.01 8.86
N ASP A 91 -0.37 20.82 9.34
CA ASP A 91 -0.65 22.12 9.94
C ASP A 91 -0.66 23.17 8.83
N THR A 92 -1.86 23.54 8.39
CA THR A 92 -2.06 24.52 7.32
C THR A 92 -1.69 25.94 7.74
N ASP A 93 -1.82 26.27 9.02
CA ASP A 93 -1.50 27.61 9.53
C ASP A 93 0.01 27.78 9.71
N GLY A 94 0.68 26.73 10.20
CA GLY A 94 2.13 26.68 10.39
C GLY A 94 2.93 26.27 9.15
N CYS A 95 2.27 25.83 8.07
CA CYS A 95 2.90 25.23 6.89
C CYS A 95 3.81 24.04 7.21
N ARG A 96 3.39 23.18 8.15
CA ARG A 96 4.18 22.02 8.61
C ARG A 96 3.48 20.73 8.30
N VAL A 97 4.28 19.70 8.03
CA VAL A 97 3.80 18.35 7.81
C VAL A 97 4.55 17.44 8.75
N MET A 98 3.80 16.60 9.45
CA MET A 98 4.36 15.62 10.37
C MET A 98 3.92 14.24 9.90
N LYS A 99 4.86 13.30 9.87
CA LYS A 99 4.57 11.87 9.78
C LYS A 99 5.07 11.23 11.07
N ASN A 100 4.20 10.54 11.79
CA ASN A 100 4.55 9.81 13.01
C ASN A 100 5.25 10.74 14.03
N ASN A 101 4.68 11.93 14.24
CA ASN A 101 5.21 13.02 15.07
C ASN A 101 6.61 13.55 14.69
N LYS A 102 7.12 13.19 13.51
CA LYS A 102 8.36 13.74 12.96
C LYS A 102 8.06 14.71 11.84
N GLU A 103 8.59 15.93 11.95
CA GLU A 103 8.44 16.94 10.91
C GLU A 103 9.14 16.49 9.62
N ILE A 104 8.41 16.58 8.51
CA ILE A 104 8.92 16.38 7.16
C ILE A 104 9.22 17.76 6.59
N GLY A 105 10.50 18.01 6.30
CA GLY A 105 10.91 19.22 5.59
C GLY A 105 10.42 19.17 4.15
N LEU A 106 9.43 20.00 3.81
CA LEU A 106 8.93 20.18 2.45
C LEU A 106 9.32 21.55 1.91
N THR A 107 9.55 21.62 0.61
CA THR A 107 9.53 22.91 -0.09
C THR A 107 8.12 23.48 -0.10
N ALA A 108 7.98 24.80 -0.28
CA ALA A 108 6.67 25.45 -0.38
C ALA A 108 5.76 24.82 -1.45
N ARG A 109 6.35 24.33 -2.55
CA ARG A 109 5.62 23.65 -3.64
C ARG A 109 5.10 22.28 -3.23
N GLU A 110 5.95 21.48 -2.61
CA GLU A 110 5.56 20.15 -2.12
C GLU A 110 4.48 20.26 -1.05
N PHE A 111 4.57 21.28 -0.18
CA PHE A 111 3.54 21.57 0.81
C PHE A 111 2.18 21.88 0.14
N GLU A 112 2.16 22.78 -0.84
CA GLU A 112 0.92 23.15 -1.52
C GLU A 112 0.28 21.98 -2.29
N ILE A 113 1.09 21.15 -2.93
CA ILE A 113 0.59 19.94 -3.61
C ILE A 113 0.01 18.97 -2.58
N LEU A 114 0.71 18.73 -1.47
CA LEU A 114 0.24 17.81 -0.43
C LEU A 114 -1.04 18.32 0.23
N ARG A 115 -1.12 19.63 0.53
CA ARG A 115 -2.33 20.29 1.04
C ARG A 115 -3.50 20.09 0.09
N TYR A 116 -3.30 20.35 -1.21
CA TYR A 116 -4.35 20.22 -2.21
C TYR A 116 -4.85 18.77 -2.35
N LEU A 117 -3.96 17.79 -2.30
CA LEU A 117 -4.33 16.38 -2.31
C LEU A 117 -5.11 16.00 -1.03
N ALA A 118 -4.70 16.48 0.13
CA ALA A 118 -5.38 16.24 1.41
C ALA A 118 -6.79 16.85 1.46
N GLU A 119 -6.98 18.04 0.88
CA GLU A 119 -8.30 18.70 0.74
C GLU A 119 -9.25 17.95 -0.21
N ASN A 120 -8.73 17.03 -1.02
CA ASN A 120 -9.45 16.31 -2.06
C ASN A 120 -9.30 14.78 -1.92
N LEU A 121 -9.16 14.29 -0.69
CA LEU A 121 -9.07 12.85 -0.39
C LEU A 121 -10.22 12.07 -1.04
N GLY A 122 -9.87 10.97 -1.73
CA GLY A 122 -10.82 10.11 -2.43
C GLY A 122 -11.26 10.59 -3.82
N ARG A 123 -10.67 11.66 -4.35
CA ARG A 123 -10.94 12.14 -5.72
C ARG A 123 -9.74 11.93 -6.64
N VAL A 124 -10.00 11.55 -7.88
CA VAL A 124 -8.96 11.50 -8.94
C VAL A 124 -8.62 12.93 -9.34
N ILE A 125 -7.36 13.32 -9.16
CA ILE A 125 -6.84 14.64 -9.55
C ILE A 125 -5.97 14.49 -10.79
N SER A 126 -6.30 15.23 -11.85
CA SER A 126 -5.51 15.21 -13.08
C SER A 126 -4.26 16.10 -12.96
N ARG A 127 -3.26 15.84 -13.82
CA ARG A 127 -1.98 16.56 -13.79
C ARG A 127 -2.16 18.05 -14.10
N GLU A 128 -3.19 18.42 -14.86
CA GLU A 128 -3.53 19.80 -15.22
C GLU A 128 -3.96 20.61 -13.99
N CYS A 129 -4.71 20.01 -13.05
CA CYS A 129 -5.13 20.67 -11.81
C CYS A 129 -3.93 21.05 -10.92
N LEU A 130 -2.84 20.29 -11.00
CA LEU A 130 -1.62 20.54 -10.23
C LEU A 130 -0.69 21.58 -10.88
N GLN A 131 -0.95 22.01 -12.12
CA GLN A 131 -0.11 23.01 -12.80
C GLN A 131 -0.21 24.41 -12.19
N VAL A 132 -1.22 24.68 -11.36
CA VAL A 132 -1.39 25.94 -10.62
C VAL A 132 -0.25 26.16 -9.62
N TYR A 133 0.43 25.09 -9.21
CA TYR A 133 1.52 25.11 -8.23
C TYR A 133 2.93 25.07 -8.84
N ARG A 134 3.08 25.43 -10.13
CA ARG A 134 4.35 25.46 -10.88
C ARG A 134 5.26 26.65 -10.58
#